data_AF-A0A536VU22-F1
#
_entry.id   AF-A0A536VU22-F1
#
_cell.length_a   1.000
_cell.length_b   1.000
_cell.length_c   1.000
_cell.angle_alpha   90.00
_cell.angle_beta   90.00
_cell.angle_gamma   90.00
#
_symmetry.space_group_name_H-M   'P 1'
#
loop_
_entity.id
_entity.type
_entity.pdbx_description
1 polymer ?
#
loop_
_entity_poly.entity_id
_entity_poly.type
_entity_poly.pdbx_seq_one_letter_code
_entity_poly.pdbx_strand_id
1 'polypeptide(L)'
;VGRNRFAAARSLLAAHGECNVIIADDGLQHYAMARTVEIAVVDAGRGLGNGFMLPAGPLREPASRLDEVDAVVRLMSTPGSPPTRISERQSTMVFSGASFVRINAPAIVASAASFRSAGVHALAGIGNPQRFFDHLRSLGIDATCHAFPDHYRFTPADLALAEAAAILMTEKDAVKCVAFADDRCWTLPVRAVVDASLVTLIEGKLRGFQAA
;
A
#
# COMPACT_ATOMS: atom_id res chain seq x y z
N VAL A 1 16.20 -3.45 9.81
CA VAL A 1 16.27 -2.89 8.44
C VAL A 1 17.69 -3.06 7.92
N GLY A 2 17.90 -3.60 6.72
CA GLY A 2 19.25 -3.81 6.17
C GLY A 2 19.23 -3.99 4.65
N ARG A 3 20.19 -3.37 3.96
CA ARG A 3 20.31 -3.42 2.49
C ARG A 3 20.62 -4.84 1.98
N ASN A 4 21.45 -5.58 2.70
CA ASN A 4 21.69 -7.00 2.44
C ASN A 4 20.67 -7.82 3.22
N ARG A 5 19.61 -8.28 2.55
CA ARG A 5 18.51 -8.98 3.22
C ARG A 5 18.90 -10.34 3.76
N PHE A 6 19.83 -11.03 3.11
CA PHE A 6 20.34 -12.31 3.61
C PHE A 6 21.07 -12.13 4.95
N ALA A 7 21.99 -11.16 5.03
CA ALA A 7 22.70 -10.87 6.28
C ALA A 7 21.76 -10.38 7.39
N ALA A 8 20.75 -9.58 7.04
CA ALA A 8 19.73 -9.13 7.98
C ALA A 8 18.87 -10.29 8.50
N ALA A 9 18.44 -11.20 7.63
CA ALA A 9 17.69 -12.40 8.00
C ALA A 9 18.51 -13.33 8.91
N ARG A 10 19.80 -13.54 8.59
CA ARG A 10 20.72 -14.32 9.45
C ARG A 10 20.87 -13.70 10.84
N SER A 11 20.99 -12.38 10.92
CA SER A 11 21.11 -11.67 12.20
C SER A 11 19.81 -11.76 13.00
N LEU A 12 18.66 -11.65 12.34
CA LEU A 12 17.34 -11.83 12.96
C LEU A 12 17.20 -13.23 13.56
N LEU A 13 17.49 -14.28 12.80
CA LEU A 13 17.39 -15.67 13.26
C LEU A 13 18.37 -15.99 14.40
N ALA A 14 19.55 -15.35 14.42
CA ALA A 14 20.50 -15.50 15.52
C ALA A 14 20.00 -14.86 16.83
N ALA A 15 19.29 -13.72 16.73
CA ALA A 15 18.72 -13.04 17.89
C ALA A 15 17.36 -13.62 18.32
N HIS A 16 16.61 -14.20 17.38
CA HIS A 16 15.24 -14.68 17.54
C HIS A 16 15.09 -16.06 16.89
N GLY A 17 15.60 -17.09 17.55
CA GLY A 17 15.57 -18.47 17.05
C GLY A 17 14.17 -19.07 16.91
N GLU A 18 13.17 -18.47 17.57
CA GLU A 18 11.76 -18.80 17.48
C GLU A 18 11.09 -18.32 16.18
N CYS A 19 11.73 -17.41 15.44
CA CYS A 19 11.20 -16.88 14.20
C CYS A 19 11.11 -17.98 13.14
N ASN A 20 9.88 -18.33 12.74
CA ASN A 20 9.59 -19.39 11.78
C ASN A 20 9.16 -18.86 10.40
N VAL A 21 8.88 -17.55 10.28
CA VAL A 21 8.48 -16.90 9.03
C VAL A 21 9.14 -15.52 8.94
N ILE A 22 9.73 -15.23 7.76
CA ILE A 22 10.31 -13.93 7.44
C ILE A 22 9.54 -13.35 6.25
N ILE A 23 9.02 -12.13 6.41
CA ILE A 23 8.37 -11.38 5.32
C ILE A 23 9.35 -10.34 4.78
N ALA A 24 9.66 -10.42 3.49
CA ALA A 24 10.48 -9.43 2.80
C ALA A 24 9.60 -8.46 1.99
N ASP A 25 9.24 -7.35 2.62
CA ASP A 25 8.57 -6.22 1.96
C ASP A 25 9.44 -5.69 0.81
N ASP A 26 8.93 -5.50 -0.41
CA ASP A 26 9.71 -5.20 -1.62
C ASP A 26 10.89 -6.19 -1.87
N GLY A 27 10.64 -7.49 -1.66
CA GLY A 27 11.67 -8.53 -1.73
C GLY A 27 11.91 -9.20 -3.09
N LEU A 28 11.03 -9.01 -4.08
CA LEU A 28 11.03 -9.82 -5.33
C LEU A 28 12.34 -9.75 -6.11
N GLN A 29 12.93 -8.55 -6.25
CA GLN A 29 14.19 -8.37 -6.98
C GLN A 29 15.44 -8.77 -6.16
N HIS A 30 15.28 -9.20 -4.90
CA HIS A 30 16.42 -9.55 -4.03
C HIS A 30 16.81 -11.03 -4.17
N TYR A 31 17.20 -11.44 -5.38
CA TYR A 31 17.54 -12.83 -5.75
C TYR A 31 18.54 -13.54 -4.86
N ALA A 32 19.49 -12.82 -4.23
CA ALA A 32 20.47 -13.40 -3.33
C ALA A 32 19.88 -14.00 -2.04
N MET A 33 18.59 -13.75 -1.74
CA MET A 33 17.89 -14.36 -0.62
C MET A 33 16.82 -15.30 -1.16
N ALA A 34 16.96 -16.60 -0.88
CA ALA A 34 15.97 -17.60 -1.25
C ALA A 34 14.59 -17.27 -0.64
N ARG A 35 13.52 -17.60 -1.37
CA ARG A 35 12.14 -17.33 -1.00
C ARG A 35 11.32 -18.59 -1.23
N THR A 36 10.60 -19.02 -0.20
CA THR A 36 9.69 -20.17 -0.27
C THR A 36 8.38 -19.81 -0.97
N VAL A 37 7.94 -18.57 -0.81
CA VAL A 37 6.72 -18.03 -1.43
C VAL A 37 7.04 -16.66 -2.02
N GLU A 38 6.70 -16.48 -3.30
CA GLU A 38 6.81 -15.22 -4.00
C GLU A 38 5.42 -14.68 -4.36
N ILE A 39 5.16 -13.42 -3.97
CA ILE A 39 3.90 -12.75 -4.24
C ILE A 39 4.21 -11.45 -4.98
N ALA A 40 3.69 -11.30 -6.19
CA ALA A 40 3.76 -10.06 -6.95
C ALA A 40 2.49 -9.24 -6.74
N VAL A 41 2.63 -7.99 -6.32
CA VAL A 41 1.51 -7.05 -6.20
C VAL A 41 1.49 -6.15 -7.42
N VAL A 42 0.36 -6.12 -8.13
CA VAL A 42 0.17 -5.29 -9.32
C VAL A 42 -1.07 -4.41 -9.10
N ASP A 43 -0.90 -3.09 -9.18
CA ASP A 43 -2.01 -2.14 -9.16
C ASP A 43 -2.95 -2.43 -10.34
N ALA A 44 -4.23 -2.64 -10.05
CA ALA A 44 -5.17 -3.12 -11.05
C ALA A 44 -5.47 -2.10 -12.14
N GLY A 45 -5.46 -0.80 -11.80
CA GLY A 45 -5.70 0.28 -12.75
C GLY A 45 -4.49 0.51 -13.66
N ARG A 46 -3.28 0.51 -13.10
CA ARG A 46 -2.05 0.68 -13.89
C ARG A 46 -1.68 -0.57 -14.69
N GLY A 47 -1.96 -1.76 -14.16
CA GLY A 47 -1.51 -3.03 -14.72
C GLY A 47 0.00 -3.04 -14.98
N LEU A 48 0.38 -3.43 -16.20
CA LEU A 48 1.79 -3.46 -16.65
C LEU A 48 2.26 -2.14 -17.29
N GLY A 49 1.45 -1.08 -17.25
CA GLY A 49 1.74 0.19 -17.91
C GLY A 49 1.86 0.03 -19.43
N ASN A 50 2.97 0.49 -20.00
CA ASN A 50 3.26 0.36 -21.43
C ASN A 50 3.95 -0.98 -21.80
N GLY A 51 4.10 -1.90 -20.85
CA GLY A 51 4.70 -3.23 -21.09
C GLY A 51 6.23 -3.24 -21.24
N PHE A 52 6.89 -2.08 -21.23
CA PHE A 52 8.34 -2.00 -21.33
C PHE A 52 9.02 -1.95 -19.96
N MET A 53 10.26 -2.46 -19.91
CA MET A 53 11.12 -2.30 -18.74
C MET A 53 11.74 -0.90 -18.69
N LEU A 54 12.23 -0.52 -17.51
CA LEU A 54 12.99 0.71 -17.32
C LEU A 54 14.21 0.77 -18.29
N PRO A 55 14.54 1.95 -18.86
CA PRO A 55 13.85 3.24 -18.69
C PRO A 55 12.67 3.46 -19.65
N ALA A 56 12.42 2.58 -20.62
CA ALA A 56 11.36 2.74 -21.63
C ALA A 56 9.95 2.58 -21.07
N GLY A 57 9.80 1.93 -19.91
CA GLY A 57 8.54 1.75 -19.21
C GLY A 57 8.71 1.55 -17.70
N PRO A 58 7.63 1.31 -16.95
CA PRO A 58 7.65 1.30 -15.49
C PRO A 58 8.09 -0.05 -14.89
N LEU A 59 8.25 -1.10 -15.71
CA LEU A 59 8.55 -2.44 -15.20
C LEU A 59 10.02 -2.55 -14.78
N ARG A 60 10.28 -3.11 -13.60
CA ARG A 60 11.65 -3.44 -13.14
C ARG A 60 12.16 -4.77 -13.70
N GLU A 61 11.24 -5.62 -14.14
CA GLU A 61 11.45 -6.99 -14.61
C GLU A 61 10.49 -7.27 -15.77
N PRO A 62 10.78 -8.24 -16.65
CA PRO A 62 9.88 -8.56 -17.76
C PRO A 62 8.54 -9.09 -17.25
N ALA A 63 7.47 -8.84 -18.00
CA ALA A 63 6.12 -9.29 -17.64
C ALA A 63 6.02 -10.81 -17.41
N SER A 64 6.83 -11.59 -18.14
CA SER A 64 6.95 -13.05 -17.98
C SER A 64 7.36 -13.48 -16.57
N ARG A 65 7.96 -12.60 -15.77
CA ARG A 65 8.30 -12.91 -14.36
C ARG A 65 7.07 -13.22 -13.52
N LEU A 66 5.90 -12.73 -13.90
CA LEU A 66 4.61 -13.04 -13.27
C LEU A 66 4.20 -14.51 -13.44
N ASP A 67 4.78 -15.23 -14.41
CA ASP A 67 4.53 -16.67 -14.62
C ASP A 67 5.41 -17.56 -13.73
N GLU A 68 6.34 -16.97 -12.99
CA GLU A 68 7.26 -17.69 -12.10
C GLU A 68 6.91 -17.52 -10.61
N VAL A 69 6.20 -16.43 -10.25
CA VAL A 69 5.75 -16.22 -8.86
C VAL A 69 4.61 -17.17 -8.49
N ASP A 70 4.45 -17.41 -7.18
CA ASP A 70 3.39 -18.27 -6.67
C ASP A 70 2.01 -17.61 -6.75
N ALA A 71 1.94 -16.29 -6.59
CA ALA A 71 0.69 -15.53 -6.68
C ALA A 71 0.90 -14.13 -7.26
N VAL A 72 -0.07 -13.67 -8.05
CA VAL A 72 -0.17 -12.28 -8.53
C VAL A 72 -1.39 -11.62 -7.89
N VAL A 73 -1.16 -10.73 -6.95
CA VAL A 73 -2.22 -10.00 -6.24
C VAL A 73 -2.54 -8.70 -6.97
N ARG A 74 -3.75 -8.62 -7.50
CA ARG A 74 -4.28 -7.39 -8.10
C ARG A 74 -4.86 -6.49 -7.03
N LEU A 75 -4.23 -5.34 -6.84
CA LEU A 75 -4.72 -4.31 -5.94
C LEU A 75 -5.80 -3.48 -6.64
N MET A 76 -7.04 -3.69 -6.25
CA MET A 76 -8.24 -3.10 -6.84
C MET A 76 -8.58 -1.77 -6.15
N SER A 77 -9.00 -0.76 -6.92
CA SER A 77 -9.54 0.49 -6.37
C SER A 77 -10.98 0.34 -5.87
N THR A 78 -11.76 -0.53 -6.52
CA THR A 78 -13.16 -0.82 -6.18
C THR A 78 -13.39 -2.33 -6.12
N PRO A 79 -14.10 -2.85 -5.10
CA PRO A 79 -14.53 -4.24 -5.07
C PRO A 79 -15.45 -4.56 -6.27
N GLY A 80 -15.34 -5.77 -6.83
CA GLY A 80 -16.32 -6.31 -7.78
C GLY A 80 -16.07 -6.04 -9.27
N SER A 81 -15.13 -5.16 -9.64
CA SER A 81 -14.70 -5.05 -11.04
C SER A 81 -13.68 -6.15 -11.35
N PRO A 82 -13.91 -7.07 -12.31
CA PRO A 82 -12.93 -8.09 -12.63
C PRO A 82 -11.69 -7.43 -13.26
N PRO A 83 -10.50 -7.54 -12.66
CA PRO A 83 -9.29 -7.00 -13.27
C PRO A 83 -8.98 -7.77 -14.56
N THR A 84 -8.48 -7.06 -15.58
CA THR A 84 -7.93 -7.69 -16.79
C THR A 84 -6.93 -8.77 -16.38
N ARG A 85 -7.11 -10.01 -16.84
CA ARG A 85 -6.23 -11.10 -16.43
C ARG A 85 -4.80 -10.88 -16.93
N ILE A 86 -3.83 -10.92 -16.02
CA ILE A 86 -2.39 -10.80 -16.36
C ILE A 86 -1.57 -12.04 -15.99
N SER A 87 -2.17 -13.01 -15.29
CA SER A 87 -1.57 -14.28 -14.90
C SER A 87 -2.65 -15.30 -14.60
N GLU A 88 -2.32 -16.59 -14.74
CA GLU A 88 -3.16 -17.69 -14.31
C GLU A 88 -3.29 -17.76 -12.77
N ARG A 89 -2.29 -17.27 -12.03
CA ARG A 89 -2.20 -17.32 -10.56
C ARG A 89 -2.71 -16.05 -9.89
N GLN A 90 -3.71 -15.42 -10.50
CA GLN A 90 -4.20 -14.12 -10.09
C GLN A 90 -5.13 -14.22 -8.88
N SER A 91 -4.89 -13.37 -7.89
CA SER A 91 -5.76 -13.11 -6.75
C SER A 91 -6.07 -11.61 -6.67
N THR A 92 -6.94 -11.19 -5.75
CA THR A 92 -7.30 -9.78 -5.58
C THR A 92 -7.12 -9.30 -4.15
N MET A 93 -6.90 -8.00 -4.02
CA MET A 93 -6.83 -7.28 -2.76
C MET A 93 -7.51 -5.93 -2.93
N VAL A 94 -8.25 -5.49 -1.91
CA VAL A 94 -8.79 -4.13 -1.79
C VAL A 94 -8.30 -3.49 -0.50
N PHE A 95 -8.19 -2.17 -0.48
CA PHE A 95 -8.08 -1.45 0.78
C PHE A 95 -9.47 -1.11 1.31
N SER A 96 -9.70 -1.38 2.59
CA SER A 96 -10.93 -1.04 3.30
C SER A 96 -10.63 -0.11 4.47
N GLY A 97 -11.41 0.95 4.59
CA GLY A 97 -11.26 1.96 5.63
C GLY A 97 -12.30 3.05 5.41
N ALA A 98 -12.95 3.49 6.49
CA ALA A 98 -13.99 4.53 6.45
C ALA A 98 -13.97 5.45 7.69
N SER A 99 -13.00 5.23 8.58
CA SER A 99 -12.79 5.99 9.80
C SER A 99 -11.49 6.77 9.67
N PHE A 100 -11.49 7.99 10.15
CA PHE A 100 -10.36 8.90 10.11
C PHE A 100 -9.89 9.17 11.52
N VAL A 101 -8.58 9.32 11.68
CA VAL A 101 -7.95 9.57 12.99
C VAL A 101 -7.25 10.92 12.91
N ARG A 102 -7.45 11.78 13.91
CA ARG A 102 -6.77 13.06 13.98
C ARG A 102 -5.28 12.83 14.27
N ILE A 103 -4.40 13.43 13.47
CA ILE A 103 -2.96 13.13 13.51
C ILE A 103 -2.33 13.57 14.85
N ASN A 104 -2.69 14.76 15.35
CA ASN A 104 -2.16 15.31 16.60
C ASN A 104 -2.88 14.79 17.87
N ALA A 105 -4.01 14.08 17.72
CA ALA A 105 -4.79 13.53 18.82
C ALA A 105 -5.44 12.19 18.41
N PRO A 106 -4.69 11.08 18.40
CA PRO A 106 -5.16 9.80 17.86
C PRO A 106 -6.40 9.19 18.53
N ALA A 107 -6.76 9.65 19.72
CA ALA A 107 -8.01 9.27 20.40
C ALA A 107 -9.26 9.87 19.74
N ILE A 108 -9.11 10.91 18.91
CA ILE A 108 -10.20 11.56 18.19
C ILE A 108 -10.38 10.87 16.84
N VAL A 109 -11.54 10.22 16.68
CA VAL A 109 -11.92 9.47 15.49
C VAL A 109 -13.17 10.10 14.87
N ALA A 110 -13.18 10.21 13.54
CA ALA A 110 -14.31 10.69 12.76
C ALA A 110 -14.74 9.64 11.72
N SER A 111 -16.02 9.61 11.36
CA SER A 111 -16.49 8.81 10.23
C SER A 111 -16.38 9.60 8.93
N ALA A 112 -16.42 8.92 7.79
CA ALA A 112 -16.48 9.59 6.48
C ALA A 112 -17.60 10.64 6.37
N ALA A 113 -18.72 10.47 7.08
CA ALA A 113 -19.82 11.43 7.07
C ALA A 113 -19.41 12.82 7.59
N SER A 114 -18.42 12.90 8.47
CA SER A 114 -17.89 14.17 9.01
C SER A 114 -17.18 15.02 7.97
N PHE A 115 -16.83 14.46 6.81
CA PHE A 115 -16.05 15.12 5.76
C PHE A 115 -16.82 15.29 4.45
N ARG A 116 -18.16 15.23 4.49
CA ARG A 116 -19.01 15.44 3.30
C ARG A 116 -19.39 16.91 3.07
N SER A 117 -18.81 17.82 3.85
CA SER A 117 -18.99 19.26 3.70
C SER A 117 -17.95 19.87 2.74
N ALA A 118 -18.19 21.10 2.29
CA ALA A 118 -17.20 21.86 1.53
C ALA A 118 -15.92 22.13 2.36
N GLY A 119 -14.82 22.43 1.67
CA GLY A 119 -13.54 22.82 2.29
C GLY A 119 -12.65 21.65 2.73
N VAL A 120 -12.88 20.44 2.22
CA VAL A 120 -11.99 19.29 2.46
C VAL A 120 -10.87 19.27 1.43
N HIS A 121 -9.64 19.07 1.91
CA HIS A 121 -8.45 18.90 1.08
C HIS A 121 -7.89 17.50 1.28
N ALA A 122 -7.37 16.87 0.23
CA ALA A 122 -6.76 15.56 0.27
C ALA A 122 -5.33 15.60 -0.24
N LEU A 123 -4.35 15.19 0.57
CA LEU A 123 -2.93 15.21 0.24
C LEU A 123 -2.40 13.78 0.14
N ALA A 124 -1.65 13.48 -0.92
CA ALA A 124 -1.05 12.16 -1.10
C ALA A 124 0.32 12.23 -1.79
N GLY A 125 1.35 11.75 -1.08
CA GLY A 125 2.75 11.62 -1.53
C GLY A 125 3.17 10.15 -1.66
N ILE A 126 2.33 9.37 -2.35
CA ILE A 126 2.47 7.93 -2.58
C ILE A 126 2.61 7.63 -4.08
N GLY A 127 3.08 6.43 -4.45
CA GLY A 127 3.30 6.04 -5.85
C GLY A 127 2.07 6.08 -6.78
N ASN A 128 0.84 6.07 -6.24
CA ASN A 128 -0.40 6.29 -7.00
C ASN A 128 -1.41 7.12 -6.16
N PRO A 129 -1.29 8.46 -6.14
CA PRO A 129 -2.17 9.34 -5.35
C PRO A 129 -3.65 9.21 -5.72
N GLN A 130 -3.93 8.94 -7.00
CA GLN A 130 -5.30 8.84 -7.52
C GLN A 130 -6.12 7.78 -6.77
N ARG A 131 -5.50 6.67 -6.35
CA ARG A 131 -6.18 5.61 -5.57
C ARG A 131 -6.72 6.13 -4.24
N PHE A 132 -5.97 6.99 -3.55
CA PHE A 132 -6.43 7.59 -2.30
C PHE A 132 -7.63 8.51 -2.56
N PHE A 133 -7.56 9.34 -3.60
CA PHE A 133 -8.65 10.23 -3.98
C PHE A 133 -9.91 9.47 -4.42
N ASP A 134 -9.74 8.38 -5.18
CA ASP A 134 -10.84 7.50 -5.58
C ASP A 134 -11.53 6.85 -4.37
N HIS A 135 -10.74 6.45 -3.36
CA HIS A 135 -11.26 5.91 -2.11
C HIS A 135 -12.07 6.98 -1.36
N LEU A 136 -11.56 8.21 -1.24
CA LEU A 136 -12.33 9.30 -0.60
C LEU A 136 -13.66 9.55 -1.33
N ARG A 137 -13.64 9.56 -2.66
CA ARG A 137 -14.86 9.69 -3.47
C ARG A 137 -15.84 8.55 -3.26
N SER A 138 -15.36 7.30 -3.14
CA SER A 138 -16.24 6.15 -2.87
C SER A 138 -16.89 6.21 -1.48
N LEU A 139 -16.29 6.94 -0.53
CA LEU A 139 -16.87 7.25 0.78
C LEU A 139 -17.85 8.45 0.76
N GLY A 140 -18.00 9.10 -0.40
CA GLY A 140 -18.83 10.29 -0.61
C GLY A 140 -18.17 11.60 -0.19
N ILE A 141 -16.83 11.64 -0.12
CA ILE A 141 -16.06 12.83 0.25
C ILE A 141 -15.61 13.52 -1.05
N ASP A 142 -16.05 14.76 -1.24
CA ASP A 142 -15.59 15.62 -2.34
C ASP A 142 -14.48 16.54 -1.83
N ALA A 143 -13.24 16.21 -2.17
CA ALA A 143 -12.05 16.89 -1.65
C ALA A 143 -11.23 17.52 -2.77
N THR A 144 -10.67 18.70 -2.50
CA THR A 144 -9.63 19.29 -3.35
C THR A 144 -8.36 18.46 -3.24
N CYS A 145 -7.96 17.81 -4.34
CA CYS A 145 -6.88 16.82 -4.35
C CYS A 145 -5.51 17.46 -4.65
N HIS A 146 -4.51 17.14 -3.84
CA HIS A 146 -3.13 17.60 -3.93
C HIS A 146 -2.20 16.40 -4.05
N ALA A 147 -1.74 16.11 -5.27
CA ALA A 147 -0.82 15.02 -5.54
C ALA A 147 0.63 15.48 -5.39
N PHE A 148 1.42 14.73 -4.62
CA PHE A 148 2.85 14.96 -4.41
C PHE A 148 3.66 13.76 -4.93
N PRO A 149 4.96 13.94 -5.24
CA PRO A 149 5.85 12.83 -5.57
C PRO A 149 5.87 11.73 -4.50
N ASP A 150 6.14 10.49 -4.89
CA ASP A 150 6.30 9.42 -3.90
C ASP A 150 7.47 9.73 -2.96
N HIS A 151 7.28 9.43 -1.67
CA HIS A 151 8.22 9.78 -0.61
C HIS A 151 8.43 11.29 -0.40
N TYR A 152 7.49 12.14 -0.86
CA TYR A 152 7.55 13.58 -0.61
C TYR A 152 7.72 13.90 0.88
N ARG A 153 8.56 14.91 1.17
CA ARG A 153 8.83 15.43 2.51
C ARG A 153 7.97 16.66 2.74
N PHE A 154 6.84 16.45 3.42
CA PHE A 154 5.93 17.53 3.77
C PHE A 154 6.59 18.54 4.72
N THR A 155 6.16 19.78 4.58
CA THR A 155 6.54 20.94 5.39
C THR A 155 5.28 21.59 5.96
N PRO A 156 5.39 22.46 6.98
CA PRO A 156 4.24 23.21 7.49
C PRO A 156 3.52 24.03 6.43
N ALA A 157 4.23 24.52 5.41
CA ALA A 157 3.66 25.29 4.32
C ALA A 157 2.67 24.47 3.46
N ASP A 158 2.90 23.16 3.33
CA ASP A 158 2.01 22.26 2.58
C ASP A 158 0.66 22.06 3.28
N LEU A 159 0.60 22.28 4.60
CA LEU A 159 -0.63 22.21 5.41
C LEU A 159 -1.25 23.60 5.64
N ALA A 160 -0.63 24.67 5.16
CA ALA A 160 -1.10 26.05 5.29
C ALA A 160 -2.21 26.39 4.29
N LEU A 161 -3.21 25.52 4.20
CA LEU A 161 -4.38 25.66 3.35
C LEU A 161 -5.40 26.54 4.08
N ALA A 162 -5.51 27.81 3.69
CA ALA A 162 -6.44 28.76 4.28
C ALA A 162 -7.89 28.26 4.15
N GLU A 163 -8.72 28.47 5.17
CA GLU A 163 -10.14 28.07 5.21
C GLU A 163 -10.41 26.56 5.00
N ALA A 164 -9.39 25.70 5.05
CA ALA A 164 -9.61 24.25 4.98
C ALA A 164 -10.40 23.80 6.22
N ALA A 165 -11.54 23.16 6.01
CA ALA A 165 -12.32 22.51 7.06
C ALA A 165 -11.63 21.22 7.54
N ALA A 166 -10.99 20.49 6.63
CA ALA A 166 -10.21 19.31 6.95
C ALA A 166 -9.13 19.06 5.88
N ILE A 167 -8.03 18.43 6.30
CA ILE A 167 -6.90 18.00 5.49
C ILE A 167 -6.75 16.49 5.71
N LEU A 168 -7.12 15.70 4.72
CA LEU A 168 -7.08 14.24 4.75
C LEU A 168 -5.81 13.74 4.07
N MET A 169 -5.12 12.78 4.67
CA MET A 169 -3.92 12.17 4.06
C MET A 169 -3.82 10.68 4.35
N THR A 170 -2.95 10.00 3.61
CA THR A 170 -2.64 8.58 3.84
C THR A 170 -1.89 8.37 5.16
N GLU A 171 -1.87 7.15 5.72
CA GLU A 171 -1.04 6.83 6.89
C GLU A 171 0.46 7.06 6.61
N LYS A 172 0.91 6.72 5.39
CA LYS A 172 2.32 6.90 4.97
C LYS A 172 2.74 8.38 4.99
N ASP A 173 1.82 9.28 4.69
CA ASP A 173 2.09 10.72 4.68
C ASP A 173 1.88 11.34 6.06
N ALA A 174 0.88 10.87 6.82
CA ALA A 174 0.61 11.34 8.17
C ALA A 174 1.81 11.21 9.12
N VAL A 175 2.56 10.09 9.04
CA VAL A 175 3.77 9.90 9.87
C VAL A 175 4.85 10.96 9.62
N LYS A 176 4.83 11.63 8.47
CA LYS A 176 5.77 12.70 8.12
C LYS A 176 5.32 14.07 8.64
N CYS A 177 4.03 14.23 8.91
CA CYS A 177 3.39 15.49 9.29
C CYS A 177 3.20 15.63 10.81
N VAL A 178 3.39 14.57 11.60
CA VAL A 178 3.08 14.53 13.05
C VAL A 178 3.60 15.75 13.82
N ALA A 179 4.81 16.22 13.51
CA ALA A 179 5.45 17.33 14.22
C ALA A 179 4.77 18.70 14.01
N PHE A 180 3.96 18.87 12.97
CA PHE A 180 3.36 20.15 12.60
C PHE A 180 1.90 20.03 12.13
N ALA A 181 1.27 18.87 12.33
CA ALA A 181 -0.14 18.66 12.05
C ALA A 181 -1.01 19.42 13.07
N ASP A 182 -2.01 20.15 12.58
CA ASP A 182 -2.99 20.84 13.40
C ASP A 182 -4.32 20.03 13.50
N ASP A 183 -5.33 20.62 14.14
CA ASP A 183 -6.62 19.98 14.38
C ASP A 183 -7.43 19.64 13.12
N ARG A 184 -7.04 20.21 11.98
CA ARG A 184 -7.67 19.96 10.68
C ARG A 184 -7.06 18.74 10.00
N CYS A 185 -5.95 18.21 10.50
CA CYS A 185 -5.19 17.15 9.85
C CYS A 185 -5.63 15.75 10.32
N TRP A 186 -6.09 14.94 9.37
CA TRP A 186 -6.60 13.59 9.59
C TRP A 186 -5.91 12.59 8.69
N THR A 187 -5.68 11.40 9.22
CA THR A 187 -5.26 10.25 8.44
C THR A 187 -6.43 9.30 8.22
N LEU A 188 -6.43 8.60 7.08
CA LEU A 188 -7.33 7.48 6.80
C LEU A 188 -6.58 6.15 6.98
N PRO A 189 -6.73 5.48 8.14
CA PRO A 189 -6.25 4.12 8.29
C PRO A 189 -6.94 3.17 7.34
N VAL A 190 -6.16 2.33 6.67
CA VAL A 190 -6.68 1.31 5.76
C VAL A 190 -6.21 -0.08 6.15
N ARG A 191 -7.07 -1.07 5.90
CA ARG A 191 -6.76 -2.49 6.02
C ARG A 191 -6.74 -3.12 4.64
N ALA A 192 -5.71 -3.91 4.37
CA ALA A 192 -5.70 -4.78 3.21
C ALA A 192 -6.69 -5.94 3.44
N VAL A 193 -7.68 -6.06 2.57
CA VAL A 193 -8.58 -7.22 2.51
C VAL A 193 -8.17 -8.02 1.28
N VAL A 194 -7.66 -9.23 1.53
CA VAL A 194 -7.18 -10.15 0.49
C VAL A 194 -8.17 -11.27 0.26
N ASP A 195 -8.17 -11.83 -0.94
CA ASP A 195 -8.95 -13.03 -1.26
C ASP A 195 -8.49 -14.25 -0.41
N ALA A 196 -9.45 -15.05 0.06
CA ALA A 196 -9.17 -16.22 0.90
C ALA A 196 -8.31 -17.30 0.18
N SER A 197 -8.35 -17.35 -1.15
CA SER A 197 -7.49 -18.24 -1.95
C SER A 197 -6.01 -17.92 -1.79
N LEU A 198 -5.63 -16.65 -1.63
CA LEU A 198 -4.24 -16.24 -1.40
C LEU A 198 -3.75 -16.77 -0.04
N VAL A 199 -4.58 -16.64 1.00
CA VAL A 199 -4.25 -17.14 2.34
C VAL A 199 -4.05 -18.64 2.32
N THR A 200 -4.99 -19.38 1.70
CA THR A 200 -4.90 -20.84 1.55
C THR A 200 -3.62 -21.26 0.83
N LEU A 201 -3.23 -20.55 -0.23
CA LEU A 201 -2.00 -20.83 -0.99
C LEU A 201 -0.75 -20.62 -0.12
N ILE A 202 -0.67 -19.51 0.61
CA ILE A 202 0.47 -19.20 1.48
C ILE A 202 0.60 -20.25 2.58
N GLU A 203 -0.50 -20.58 3.27
CA GLU A 203 -0.48 -21.61 4.32
C GLU A 203 -0.07 -22.98 3.79
N GLY A 204 -0.58 -23.38 2.62
CA GLY A 204 -0.21 -24.64 1.98
C GLY A 204 1.28 -24.73 1.67
N LYS A 205 1.86 -23.66 1.11
CA LYS A 205 3.30 -23.58 0.82
C LYS A 205 4.15 -23.61 2.08
N LEU A 206 3.77 -22.87 3.13
CA LEU A 206 4.51 -22.84 4.40
C LEU A 206 4.48 -24.20 5.10
N ARG A 207 3.32 -24.86 5.16
CA ARG A 207 3.22 -26.22 5.74
C ARG A 207 4.01 -27.25 4.94
N GLY A 208 3.94 -27.19 3.61
CA GLY A 208 4.70 -28.08 2.73
C GLY A 208 6.21 -27.93 2.89
N PHE A 209 6.70 -26.72 3.17
CA PHE A 209 8.11 -26.46 3.43
C PHE A 209 8.58 -27.01 4.79
N GLN A 210 7.75 -26.95 5.82
CA GLN A 210 8.09 -27.51 7.14
C GLN A 210 8.17 -29.05 7.15
N ALA A 211 7.55 -29.71 6.17
CA ALA A 211 7.53 -31.17 6.04
C ALA A 211 8.68 -31.75 5.20
N ALA A 212 9.47 -30.90 4.53
CA ALA A 212 10.59 -31.28 3.66
C ALA A 212 11.94 -31.09 4.36
#